data_AF-A0A4Q3UEB3-F1
#
_entry.id   AF-A0A4Q3UEB3-F1
#
_cell.length_a   1.000
_cell.length_b   1.000
_cell.length_c   1.000
_cell.angle_alpha   90.00
_cell.angle_beta   90.00
_cell.angle_gamma   90.00
#
_symmetry.space_group_name_H-M   'P 1'
#
loop_
_entity.id
_entity.type
_entity.pdbx_description
1 polymer ?
#
loop_
_entity_poly.entity_id
_entity_poly.type
_entity_poly.pdbx_seq_one_letter_code
_entity_poly.pdbx_strand_id
1 'polypeptide(L)'
;MATITDFKEWISGVDLEDHNEVYCLFNAVKKFEEWGGFDCKERETSRGRMYFVKCSYSDDVLMLASEKARTYFLDYLEKTYAGEMGMEGWYYFKEAMAKDE
;
A
#
# COMPACT_ATOMS: atom_id res chain seq x y z
N MET A 1 10.84 -15.48 3.10
CA MET A 1 9.48 -15.09 3.51
C MET A 1 9.44 -14.79 4.99
N ALA A 2 9.79 -13.55 5.35
CA ALA A 2 9.51 -13.03 6.69
C ALA A 2 8.12 -12.38 6.71
N THR A 3 7.47 -12.41 7.86
CA THR A 3 6.28 -11.59 8.11
C THR A 3 6.76 -10.32 8.80
N ILE A 4 6.73 -9.20 8.09
CA ILE A 4 7.15 -7.89 8.58
C ILE A 4 5.93 -7.17 9.16
N THR A 5 6.08 -6.56 10.33
CA THR A 5 5.05 -5.72 10.96
C THR A 5 5.39 -4.24 10.93
N ASP A 6 6.68 -3.89 10.74
CA ASP A 6 7.10 -2.53 10.50
C ASP A 6 6.89 -2.19 9.01
N PHE A 7 5.82 -1.45 8.72
CA PHE A 7 5.49 -1.10 7.35
C PHE A 7 6.53 -0.18 6.70
N LYS A 8 7.33 0.57 7.47
CA LYS A 8 8.36 1.45 6.89
C LYS A 8 9.54 0.63 6.41
N GLU A 9 9.93 -0.38 7.18
CA GLU A 9 10.93 -1.36 6.75
C GLU A 9 10.45 -2.09 5.49
N TRP A 10 9.19 -2.53 5.47
CA TRP A 10 8.64 -3.20 4.29
C TRP A 10 8.58 -2.29 3.05
N ILE A 11 8.14 -1.03 3.18
CA ILE A 11 8.15 -0.06 2.08
C ILE A 11 9.57 0.16 1.54
N SER A 12 10.56 0.29 2.44
CA SER A 12 11.95 0.44 2.05
C SER A 12 12.53 -0.78 1.34
N GLY A 13 11.98 -1.97 1.60
CA GLY A 13 12.41 -3.23 0.98
C GLY A 13 11.77 -3.50 -0.37
N VAL A 14 10.55 -3.01 -0.62
CA VAL A 14 9.89 -3.12 -1.94
C VAL A 14 10.36 -2.04 -2.92
N ASP A 15 10.92 -0.93 -2.43
CA ASP A 15 11.49 0.15 -3.25
C ASP A 15 10.50 0.72 -4.28
N LEU A 16 9.49 1.46 -3.79
CA LEU A 16 8.44 2.05 -4.65
C LEU A 16 9.05 3.07 -5.64
N GLU A 17 9.10 2.70 -6.93
CA GLU A 17 9.82 3.41 -7.99
C GLU A 17 9.05 4.62 -8.54
N ASP A 18 7.71 4.53 -8.62
CA ASP A 18 6.90 5.56 -9.27
C ASP A 18 5.51 5.80 -8.62
N HIS A 19 4.76 6.76 -9.18
CA HIS A 19 3.44 7.12 -8.68
C HIS A 19 2.39 6.04 -8.89
N ASN A 20 2.56 5.19 -9.91
CA ASN A 20 1.66 4.09 -10.19
C ASN A 20 1.83 2.98 -9.15
N GLU A 21 3.06 2.66 -8.73
CA GLU A 21 3.31 1.67 -7.68
C GLU A 21 2.70 2.07 -6.33
N VAL A 22 2.88 3.34 -5.94
CA VAL A 22 2.25 3.89 -4.72
C VAL A 22 0.73 3.78 -4.81
N TYR A 23 0.15 4.13 -5.96
CA TYR A 23 -1.30 4.06 -6.18
C TYR A 23 -1.83 2.62 -6.17
N CYS A 24 -1.11 1.69 -6.77
CA CYS A 24 -1.41 0.26 -6.75
C CYS A 24 -1.38 -0.30 -5.33
N LEU A 25 -0.32 -0.02 -4.56
CA LEU A 25 -0.21 -0.44 -3.16
C LEU A 25 -1.37 0.10 -2.32
N PHE A 26 -1.68 1.39 -2.45
CA PHE A 26 -2.78 2.02 -1.73
C PHE A 26 -4.13 1.36 -2.05
N ASN A 27 -4.43 1.14 -3.34
CA ASN A 27 -5.67 0.51 -3.76
C ASN A 27 -5.77 -0.95 -3.35
N ALA A 28 -4.66 -1.71 -3.43
CA ALA A 28 -4.61 -3.08 -2.97
C ALA A 28 -5.04 -3.16 -1.50
N VAL A 29 -4.44 -2.33 -0.63
CA VAL A 29 -4.77 -2.33 0.80
C VAL A 29 -6.18 -1.77 1.10
N LYS A 30 -6.63 -0.76 0.35
CA LYS A 30 -7.96 -0.15 0.53
C LYS A 30 -9.08 -1.11 0.15
N LYS A 31 -8.91 -1.86 -0.96
CA LYS A 31 -9.96 -2.70 -1.58
C LYS A 31 -9.83 -4.20 -1.28
N PHE A 32 -8.70 -4.64 -0.73
CA PHE A 32 -8.39 -6.06 -0.47
C PHE A 32 -8.31 -6.90 -1.76
N GLU A 33 -7.69 -6.32 -2.78
CA GLU A 33 -7.61 -6.91 -4.11
C GLU A 33 -6.19 -6.74 -4.67
N GLU A 34 -5.91 -7.45 -5.76
CA GLU A 34 -4.67 -7.30 -6.51
C GLU A 34 -4.71 -6.04 -7.37
N TRP A 35 -3.67 -5.21 -7.25
CA TRP A 35 -3.46 -4.00 -8.04
C TRP A 35 -1.98 -3.92 -8.43
N GLY A 36 -1.69 -3.99 -9.73
CA GLY A 36 -0.31 -4.00 -10.23
C GLY A 36 0.49 -5.15 -9.61
N GLY A 37 1.65 -4.83 -9.02
CA GLY A 37 2.50 -5.80 -8.33
C GLY A 37 2.05 -6.15 -6.90
N PHE A 38 0.94 -5.62 -6.39
CA PHE A 38 0.55 -5.74 -4.98
C PHE A 38 -0.77 -6.49 -4.79
N ASP A 39 -0.86 -7.30 -3.74
CA ASP A 39 -2.08 -8.02 -3.33
C ASP A 39 -2.31 -7.84 -1.83
N CYS A 40 -3.55 -7.61 -1.43
CA CYS A 40 -3.91 -7.54 -0.01
C CYS A 40 -5.05 -8.51 0.30
N LYS A 41 -4.84 -9.37 1.29
CA LYS A 41 -5.87 -10.31 1.76
C LYS A 41 -6.25 -10.03 3.20
N GLU A 42 -7.54 -9.89 3.45
CA GLU A 42 -8.11 -9.89 4.80
C GLU A 42 -8.21 -11.34 5.31
N ARG A 43 -7.89 -11.53 6.60
CA ARG A 43 -8.12 -12.78 7.32
C ARG A 43 -8.76 -12.49 8.67
N GLU A 44 -9.84 -13.19 8.96
CA GLU A 44 -10.44 -13.20 10.28
C GLU A 44 -9.66 -14.14 11.21
N THR A 45 -9.40 -13.68 12.43
CA THR A 45 -8.69 -14.44 13.46
C THR A 45 -9.44 -14.36 14.78
N SER A 46 -9.08 -15.21 15.74
CA SER A 46 -9.62 -15.13 17.12
C SER A 46 -9.33 -13.80 17.84
N ARG A 47 -8.46 -12.95 17.27
CA ARG A 47 -8.09 -11.63 17.79
C ARG A 47 -8.64 -10.48 16.94
N GLY A 48 -9.49 -10.76 15.95
CA GLY A 48 -10.04 -9.79 15.01
C GLY A 48 -9.47 -9.95 13.60
N ARG A 49 -9.64 -8.90 12.78
CA ARG A 49 -9.22 -8.88 11.36
C ARG A 49 -7.75 -8.52 11.23
N MET A 50 -7.02 -9.26 10.41
CA MET A 50 -5.65 -8.99 10.01
C MET A 50 -5.57 -8.87 8.49
N TYR A 51 -4.62 -8.08 8.00
CA TYR A 51 -4.42 -7.86 6.57
C TYR A 51 -3.00 -8.22 6.19
N PHE A 52 -2.84 -8.97 5.11
CA PHE A 52 -1.55 -9.43 4.61
C PHE A 52 -1.34 -8.83 3.24
N VAL A 53 -0.33 -7.96 3.14
CA VAL A 53 0.06 -7.29 1.91
C VAL A 53 1.27 -7.99 1.33
N LYS A 54 1.17 -8.35 0.06
CA LYS A 54 2.23 -8.99 -0.71
C LYS A 54 2.64 -8.08 -1.86
N CYS A 55 3.89 -8.24 -2.25
CA CYS A 55 4.48 -7.61 -3.42
C CYS A 55 5.07 -8.70 -4.29
N SER A 56 4.78 -8.69 -5.60
CA SER A 56 5.18 -9.75 -6.53
C SER A 56 6.70 -9.87 -6.74
N TYR A 57 7.44 -8.81 -6.43
CA TYR A 57 8.90 -8.72 -6.55
C TYR A 57 9.62 -8.71 -5.18
N SER A 58 8.91 -8.98 -4.08
CA SER A 58 9.51 -9.16 -2.74
C SER A 58 8.97 -10.42 -2.05
N ASP A 59 9.86 -11.19 -1.43
CA ASP A 59 9.49 -12.40 -0.68
C ASP A 59 8.85 -12.10 0.69
N ASP A 60 8.88 -10.84 1.14
CA ASP A 60 8.40 -10.45 2.45
C ASP A 60 6.94 -10.02 2.44
N VAL A 61 6.22 -10.41 3.49
CA VAL A 61 4.78 -10.13 3.65
C VAL A 61 4.60 -9.10 4.75
N LEU A 62 3.95 -7.98 4.44
CA LEU A 62 3.55 -7.02 5.45
C LEU A 62 2.25 -7.49 6.13
N MET A 63 2.27 -7.60 7.45
CA MET A 63 1.10 -7.89 8.26
C MET A 63 0.62 -6.64 9.00
N LEU A 64 -0.61 -6.22 8.69
CA LEU A 64 -1.33 -5.18 9.42
C LEU A 64 -2.28 -5.87 10.42
N ALA A 65 -1.91 -5.83 11.69
CA ALA A 65 -2.52 -6.67 12.74
C ALA A 65 -3.93 -6.22 13.19
N SER A 66 -4.49 -5.15 12.61
CA SER A 66 -5.82 -4.64 12.93
C SER A 66 -6.31 -3.65 11.88
N GLU A 67 -7.61 -3.36 11.92
CA GLU A 67 -8.20 -2.28 11.11
C GLU A 67 -7.53 -0.93 11.38
N LYS A 68 -7.20 -0.65 12.65
CA LYS A 68 -6.48 0.58 13.02
C LYS A 68 -5.10 0.66 12.37
N ALA A 69 -4.37 -0.46 12.32
CA ALA A 69 -3.06 -0.51 11.64
C ALA A 69 -3.21 -0.30 10.14
N ARG A 70 -4.26 -0.86 9.52
CA ARG A 70 -4.59 -0.65 8.12
C ARG A 70 -4.90 0.81 7.79
N THR A 71 -5.80 1.44 8.56
CA THR A 71 -6.14 2.85 8.37
C THR A 71 -4.91 3.73 8.55
N TYR A 72 -4.08 3.45 9.55
CA TYR A 72 -2.84 4.21 9.76
C TYR A 72 -1.85 4.05 8.58
N PHE A 73 -1.73 2.85 8.02
CA PHE A 73 -0.89 2.61 6.85
C PHE A 73 -1.38 3.38 5.61
N LEU A 74 -2.70 3.36 5.34
CA LEU A 74 -3.29 4.14 4.25
C LEU A 74 -3.09 5.64 4.43
N ASP A 75 -3.31 6.16 5.65
CA ASP A 75 -3.08 7.55 6.01
C ASP A 75 -1.60 7.95 5.86
N TYR A 76 -0.68 7.04 6.22
CA TYR A 76 0.75 7.25 6.00
C TYR A 76 1.09 7.38 4.52
N LEU A 77 0.60 6.48 3.66
CA LEU A 77 0.82 6.57 2.21
C LEU A 77 0.25 7.88 1.67
N GLU A 78 -0.99 8.21 2.02
CA GLU A 78 -1.65 9.43 1.54
C GLU A 78 -0.90 10.69 1.96
N LYS A 79 -0.50 10.81 3.22
CA LYS A 79 0.27 11.96 3.71
C LYS A 79 1.67 12.06 3.12
N THR A 80 2.31 10.92 2.87
CA THR A 80 3.69 10.87 2.38
C THR A 80 3.75 11.26 0.90
N TYR A 81 2.80 10.80 0.09
CA TYR A 81 2.86 10.96 -1.36
C TYR A 81 1.88 12.01 -1.91
N ALA A 82 0.66 12.06 -1.39
CA ALA A 82 -0.43 12.87 -1.94
C ALA A 82 -0.72 14.18 -1.18
N GLY A 83 -0.38 14.23 0.11
CA GLY A 83 -0.66 15.39 0.95
C GLY A 83 -2.15 15.74 1.01
N GLU A 84 -2.49 17.03 0.90
CA GLU A 84 -3.88 17.51 0.96
C GLU A 84 -4.71 17.18 -0.29
N MET A 85 -4.08 16.75 -1.39
CA MET A 85 -4.76 16.44 -2.65
C MET A 85 -5.52 15.10 -2.59
N GLY A 86 -5.18 14.24 -1.62
CA GLY A 86 -5.68 12.87 -1.52
C GLY A 86 -5.10 11.97 -2.63
N MET A 87 -5.08 10.66 -2.37
CA MET A 87 -4.37 9.71 -3.24
C MET A 87 -4.86 9.70 -4.69
N GLU A 88 -6.19 9.82 -4.89
CA GLU A 88 -6.78 9.82 -6.24
C GLU A 88 -6.39 11.09 -7.01
N GLY A 89 -6.52 12.27 -6.40
CA GLY A 89 -6.17 13.54 -7.04
C GLY A 89 -4.68 13.59 -7.40
N TRP A 90 -3.82 13.16 -6.47
CA TRP A 90 -2.38 13.09 -6.70
C TRP A 90 -2.01 12.17 -7.87
N TYR A 91 -2.58 10.97 -7.93
CA TYR A 91 -2.31 10.03 -9.01
C TYR A 91 -2.70 10.61 -10.38
N TYR A 92 -3.92 11.15 -10.52
CA TYR A 92 -4.35 11.74 -11.79
C TYR A 92 -3.53 12.97 -12.19
N PHE A 93 -3.08 13.76 -11.22
CA PHE A 93 -2.18 14.89 -11.47
C PHE A 93 -0.82 14.41 -12.00
N LYS A 94 -0.22 13.38 -11.37
CA LYS A 94 1.04 12.78 -11.82
C LYS A 94 0.92 12.16 -13.22
N GLU A 95 -0.16 11.43 -13.47
CA GLU A 95 -0.47 10.86 -14.78
C GLU A 95 -0.65 11.91 -15.88
N ALA A 96 -1.23 13.07 -15.56
CA ALA A 96 -1.36 14.16 -16.52
C ALA A 96 0.00 14.77 -16.86
N MET A 97 0.82 15.07 -15.84
CA MET A 97 2.16 15.62 -16.06
C MET A 97 3.06 14.66 -16.87
N ALA A 98 2.98 13.35 -16.61
CA ALA A 98 3.77 12.35 -17.33
C ALA A 98 3.38 12.21 -18.82
N LYS A 99 2.19 12.68 -19.23
CA LYS A 99 1.72 12.67 -20.63
C LYS A 99 2.04 13.97 -21.38
N ASP A 100 2.33 15.04 -20.65
CA ASP A 100 2.68 16.34 -21.19
C ASP A 100 4.20 16.48 -21.46
N GLU A 101 5.01 15.49 -21.05
CA GLU A 101 6.44 15.33 -21.40
C GLU A 101 6.65 14.43 -22.63
#